data_AF-A0AAW1TXN5-F1
#
_entry.id   AF-A0AAW1TXN5-F1
#
_cell.length_a   1.000
_cell.length_b   1.000
_cell.length_c   1.000
_cell.angle_alpha   90.00
_cell.angle_beta   90.00
_cell.angle_gamma   90.00
#
_symmetry.space_group_name_H-M   'P 1'
#
loop_
_entity.id
_entity.type
_entity.pdbx_description
1 polymer ?
#
loop_
_entity_poly.entity_id
_entity_poly.type
_entity_poly.pdbx_seq_one_letter_code
_entity_poly.pdbx_strand_id
1 'polypeptide(L)'
;MDTPFVKAIENAEQINTLNIVPVSALGTVTKTTPSSSIIDEIKTPSEPDFRPKKVATPEIDGKNFILTPYSRLPLVRRLKPLPSLFVPSSKNMYYIIHQMDLLLSTNLYFLELADKWHPFISRLYFGIIFLLQTLRAQTSINVGSRNSKRFIQELTNEIAPESFPIPGPLVPIFKAISASESNSTRFGPVSPYLPRRIGPNILSQLYLNGAAHSYELETPNIPLILYFINSILNADINDIPDYTNTHTFDNSADHEIYGNEFEAERWTRVQKDYLLNPVLLYSPESTPDLDYTFHEFGRDLGLPSFREEDDVTEVEDFTNLSNSDWLSRLCKVMAVYSSFFKDSSTLSECSPKGPQCSLVKSTFSRSSSQHQNENIYHSISHAFPDEHPYSYQAIHSSPENYIVQPYDSMAQFGSLHPIYTIRNFGRWSHTSDPVFTTGPYWSYSPDHTRC
;
A
#
# COMPACT_ATOMS: atom_id res chain seq x y z
N MET A 1 4.67 -25.35 2.31
CA MET A 1 3.30 -25.07 1.83
C MET A 1 3.35 -25.00 0.31
N ASP A 2 2.76 -25.97 -0.39
CA ASP A 2 2.71 -26.01 -1.86
C ASP A 2 1.59 -25.11 -2.39
N THR A 3 1.83 -23.82 -2.54
CA THR A 3 0.89 -22.95 -3.25
C THR A 3 1.21 -22.94 -4.75
N PRO A 4 0.21 -22.76 -5.63
CA PRO A 4 0.44 -22.63 -7.07
C PRO A 4 1.42 -21.51 -7.44
N PHE A 5 1.54 -20.48 -6.58
CA PHE A 5 2.48 -19.38 -6.75
C PHE A 5 3.93 -19.78 -6.47
N VAL A 6 4.18 -20.53 -5.38
CA VAL A 6 5.50 -21.09 -5.07
C VAL A 6 5.95 -22.01 -6.20
N LYS A 7 5.06 -22.87 -6.72
CA LYS A 7 5.37 -23.69 -7.90
C LYS A 7 5.62 -22.87 -9.16
N ALA A 8 4.98 -21.72 -9.34
CA ALA A 8 5.24 -20.86 -10.49
C ALA A 8 6.62 -20.18 -10.40
N ILE A 9 7.06 -19.82 -9.18
CA ILE A 9 8.40 -19.27 -8.91
C ILE A 9 9.46 -20.37 -9.08
N GLU A 10 9.29 -21.53 -8.46
CA GLU A 10 10.21 -22.69 -8.57
C GLU A 10 10.32 -23.19 -10.02
N ASN A 11 9.24 -23.15 -10.81
CA ASN A 11 9.30 -23.48 -12.23
C ASN A 11 9.97 -22.38 -13.08
N ALA A 12 10.00 -21.13 -12.62
CA ALA A 12 10.75 -20.06 -13.27
C ALA A 12 12.27 -20.20 -13.04
N GLU A 13 12.70 -20.77 -11.91
CA GLU A 13 14.11 -21.10 -11.65
C GLU A 13 14.68 -22.17 -12.61
N GLN A 14 13.83 -22.98 -13.24
CA GLN A 14 14.27 -23.92 -14.28
C GLN A 14 14.56 -23.25 -15.64
N ILE A 15 14.26 -21.95 -15.80
CA ILE A 15 14.64 -21.18 -16.99
C ILE A 15 16.08 -20.69 -16.81
N ASN A 16 17.02 -21.61 -17.06
CA ASN A 16 18.40 -21.27 -17.34
C ASN A 16 18.47 -20.23 -18.48
N THR A 17 19.37 -19.25 -18.30
CA THR A 17 19.71 -18.10 -19.17
C THR A 17 18.84 -16.85 -19.00
N LEU A 18 19.14 -16.09 -17.94
CA LEU A 18 18.92 -14.64 -17.89
C LEU A 18 19.53 -14.00 -19.14
N ASN A 19 18.70 -13.57 -20.09
CA ASN A 19 19.11 -12.65 -21.15
C ASN A 19 19.34 -11.28 -20.50
N ILE A 20 20.56 -11.07 -20.02
CA ILE A 20 21.03 -9.79 -19.51
C ILE A 20 21.14 -8.85 -20.72
N VAL A 21 20.26 -7.85 -20.78
CA VAL A 21 20.44 -6.72 -21.69
C VAL A 21 21.47 -5.78 -21.04
N PRO A 22 22.63 -5.53 -21.66
CA PRO A 22 23.60 -4.58 -21.11
C PRO A 22 23.02 -3.17 -21.08
N VAL A 23 23.15 -2.50 -19.93
CA VAL A 23 22.63 -1.15 -19.59
C VAL A 23 23.28 -0.02 -20.41
N SER A 24 24.14 -0.34 -21.38
CA SER A 24 24.87 0.63 -22.21
C SER A 24 24.07 1.29 -23.35
N ALA A 25 22.73 1.32 -23.29
CA ALA A 25 21.86 1.85 -24.35
C ALA A 25 20.91 2.98 -23.91
N LEU A 26 21.32 3.86 -22.99
CA LEU A 26 20.69 5.18 -22.86
C LEU A 26 21.29 6.12 -23.91
N GLY A 27 20.58 6.24 -25.04
CA GLY A 27 20.92 7.12 -26.15
C GLY A 27 20.95 8.60 -25.74
N THR A 28 21.95 9.30 -26.27
CA THR A 28 22.16 10.73 -26.17
C THR A 28 20.99 11.48 -26.83
N VAL A 29 20.25 12.27 -26.05
CA VAL A 29 19.20 13.17 -26.58
C VAL A 29 19.87 14.30 -27.35
N THR A 30 19.86 14.22 -28.68
CA THR A 30 20.26 15.32 -29.57
C THR A 30 19.25 16.47 -29.46
N LYS A 31 19.71 17.62 -28.94
CA LYS A 31 19.00 18.90 -28.99
C LYS A 31 18.77 19.33 -30.44
N THR A 32 17.52 19.32 -30.88
CA THR A 32 17.08 19.99 -32.11
C THR A 32 16.76 21.46 -31.81
N THR A 33 17.50 22.35 -32.47
CA THR A 33 17.29 23.81 -32.48
C THR A 33 16.04 24.15 -33.30
N PRO A 34 15.13 25.02 -32.84
CA PRO A 34 14.03 25.48 -33.67
C PRO A 34 14.49 26.62 -34.60
N SER A 35 14.23 26.44 -35.89
CA SER A 35 14.43 27.43 -36.95
C SER A 35 13.38 28.55 -36.85
N SER A 36 13.86 29.78 -36.77
CA SER A 36 13.09 31.01 -36.93
C SER A 36 12.79 31.28 -38.41
N SER A 37 11.50 31.38 -38.79
CA SER A 37 10.99 32.35 -39.78
C SER A 37 9.55 32.02 -40.21
N ILE A 38 8.54 32.66 -39.60
CA ILE A 38 7.30 33.06 -40.30
C ILE A 38 6.82 34.35 -39.64
N ILE A 39 7.06 35.48 -40.31
CA ILE A 39 6.38 36.75 -40.06
C ILE A 39 5.22 36.74 -41.05
N ASP A 40 4.01 36.47 -40.56
CA ASP A 40 2.78 36.66 -41.32
C ASP A 40 1.91 37.73 -40.66
N GLU A 41 1.29 38.50 -41.55
CA GLU A 41 0.60 39.78 -41.35
C GLU A 41 -0.44 39.79 -40.22
N ILE A 42 -0.28 40.74 -39.29
CA ILE A 42 -1.32 41.13 -38.34
C ILE A 42 -2.38 41.94 -39.11
N LYS A 43 -3.46 41.28 -39.51
CA LYS A 43 -4.72 41.96 -39.85
C LYS A 43 -5.43 42.36 -38.56
N THR A 44 -5.53 43.66 -38.31
CA THR A 44 -6.37 44.27 -37.28
C THR A 44 -7.81 43.74 -37.37
N PRO A 45 -8.38 43.18 -36.29
CA PRO A 45 -9.78 42.80 -36.26
C PRO A 45 -10.65 44.05 -36.24
N SER A 46 -11.52 44.21 -37.23
CA SER A 46 -12.59 45.20 -37.19
C SER A 46 -13.49 44.95 -35.97
N GLU A 47 -13.72 45.99 -35.17
CA GLU A 47 -14.60 45.96 -33.99
C GLU A 47 -15.95 45.30 -34.32
N PRO A 48 -16.37 44.26 -33.57
CA PRO A 48 -17.71 43.75 -33.68
C PRO A 48 -18.68 44.78 -33.10
N ASP A 49 -19.50 45.38 -33.97
CA ASP A 49 -20.62 46.27 -33.60
C ASP A 49 -21.57 45.51 -32.67
N PHE A 50 -21.43 45.73 -31.36
CA PHE A 50 -22.16 45.04 -30.30
C PHE A 50 -23.56 45.65 -30.17
N ARG A 51 -24.38 45.50 -31.22
CA ARG A 51 -25.82 45.74 -31.11
C ARG A 51 -26.45 44.50 -30.49
N PRO A 52 -27.13 44.61 -29.33
CA PRO A 52 -27.85 43.48 -28.76
C PRO A 52 -28.89 43.00 -29.78
N LYS A 53 -28.68 41.82 -30.36
CA LYS A 53 -29.73 41.14 -31.12
C LYS A 53 -30.92 41.00 -30.18
N LYS A 54 -32.06 41.60 -30.53
CA LYS A 54 -33.34 41.33 -29.89
C LYS A 54 -33.51 39.81 -29.87
N VAL A 55 -33.38 39.22 -28.69
CA VAL A 55 -33.64 37.80 -28.47
C VAL A 55 -35.11 37.62 -28.80
N ALA A 56 -35.39 37.03 -29.96
CA ALA A 56 -36.73 36.60 -30.29
C ALA A 56 -37.18 35.66 -29.18
N THR A 57 -38.26 36.01 -28.48
CA THR A 57 -38.93 35.13 -27.54
C THR A 57 -39.17 33.82 -28.29
N PRO A 58 -38.58 32.68 -27.88
CA PRO A 58 -38.78 31.44 -28.61
C PRO A 58 -40.29 31.15 -28.58
N GLU A 59 -40.91 31.06 -29.75
CA GLU A 59 -42.25 30.50 -29.87
C GLU A 59 -42.17 29.07 -29.36
N ILE A 60 -42.70 28.86 -28.15
CA ILE A 60 -42.79 27.55 -27.54
C ILE A 60 -43.86 26.80 -28.32
N ASP A 61 -43.42 26.05 -29.34
CA ASP A 61 -44.25 25.09 -30.07
C ASP A 61 -45.04 24.24 -29.06
N GLY A 62 -46.36 24.15 -29.25
CA GLY A 62 -47.34 23.66 -28.27
C GLY A 62 -47.12 22.22 -27.79
N LYS A 63 -46.11 21.53 -28.33
CA LYS A 63 -45.63 20.21 -27.91
C LYS A 63 -45.01 20.19 -26.51
N ASN A 64 -44.63 21.35 -25.94
CA ASN A 64 -44.05 21.42 -24.59
C ASN A 64 -45.08 21.62 -23.45
N PHE A 65 -46.38 21.77 -23.76
CA PHE A 65 -47.42 21.93 -22.72
C PHE A 65 -47.56 20.68 -21.84
N ILE A 66 -47.31 19.49 -22.38
CA ILE A 66 -47.36 18.22 -21.62
C ILE A 66 -46.20 18.11 -20.63
N LEU A 67 -45.04 18.74 -20.91
CA LEU A 67 -43.86 18.73 -20.03
C LEU A 67 -43.84 19.89 -19.02
N THR A 68 -44.73 20.86 -19.15
CA THR A 68 -44.82 22.04 -18.26
C THR A 68 -45.06 21.67 -16.79
N PRO A 69 -45.90 20.67 -16.43
CA PRO A 69 -46.02 20.21 -15.05
C PRO A 69 -44.73 19.55 -14.53
N TYR A 70 -43.99 18.85 -15.40
CA TYR A 70 -42.75 18.16 -15.05
C TYR A 70 -41.57 19.14 -14.90
N SER A 71 -41.60 20.31 -15.55
CA SER A 71 -40.62 21.38 -15.35
C SER A 71 -40.64 21.96 -13.92
N ARG A 72 -41.74 21.76 -13.18
CA ARG A 72 -41.89 22.19 -11.78
C ARG A 72 -41.64 21.07 -10.78
N LEU A 73 -41.48 19.83 -11.23
CA LEU A 73 -40.98 18.81 -10.34
C LEU A 73 -39.54 19.21 -9.99
N PRO A 74 -39.19 19.32 -8.69
CA PRO A 74 -37.79 19.52 -8.33
C PRO A 74 -37.03 18.40 -9.02
N LEU A 75 -36.06 18.77 -9.85
CA LEU A 75 -35.17 17.79 -10.49
C LEU A 75 -34.67 16.91 -9.35
N VAL A 76 -35.18 15.68 -9.28
CA VAL A 76 -34.73 14.70 -8.31
C VAL A 76 -33.31 14.42 -8.75
N ARG A 77 -32.36 15.15 -8.15
CA ARG A 77 -30.93 14.90 -8.36
C ARG A 77 -30.79 13.42 -8.11
N ARG A 78 -30.38 12.66 -9.13
CA ARG A 78 -29.92 11.29 -8.93
C ARG A 78 -28.85 11.39 -7.87
N LEU A 79 -29.18 10.98 -6.64
CA LEU A 79 -28.22 10.94 -5.56
C LEU A 79 -27.12 10.01 -6.05
N LYS A 80 -25.90 10.54 -6.18
CA LYS A 80 -24.76 9.70 -6.48
C LYS A 80 -24.70 8.66 -5.36
N PRO A 81 -24.69 7.36 -5.69
CA PRO A 81 -24.65 6.35 -4.66
C PRO A 81 -23.36 6.55 -3.83
N LEU A 82 -23.49 6.38 -2.52
CA LEU A 82 -22.38 6.61 -1.59
C LEU A 82 -21.23 5.64 -1.91
N PRO A 83 -19.96 6.10 -1.85
CA PRO A 83 -18.83 5.23 -2.05
C PRO A 83 -18.79 4.17 -0.93
N SER A 84 -18.25 3.00 -1.26
CA SER A 84 -17.92 1.99 -0.26
C SER A 84 -16.42 1.92 -0.10
N LEU A 85 -15.95 1.79 1.14
CA LEU A 85 -14.55 1.93 1.50
C LEU A 85 -14.07 0.68 2.22
N PHE A 86 -12.79 0.37 2.11
CA PHE A 86 -12.18 -0.73 2.84
C PHE A 86 -10.73 -0.44 3.22
N VAL A 87 -10.21 -1.05 4.28
CA VAL A 87 -8.78 -0.98 4.61
C VAL A 87 -8.04 -2.10 3.87
N PRO A 88 -7.07 -1.79 2.99
CA PRO A 88 -6.29 -2.82 2.31
C PRO A 88 -5.29 -3.47 3.27
N SER A 89 -5.00 -4.76 3.07
CA SER A 89 -3.95 -5.47 3.81
C SER A 89 -2.65 -5.53 3.02
N SER A 90 -1.54 -5.33 3.74
CA SER A 90 -0.17 -5.36 3.22
C SER A 90 0.54 -6.70 3.46
N LYS A 91 -0.09 -7.67 4.14
CA LYS A 91 0.51 -8.97 4.50
C LYS A 91 1.09 -9.71 3.30
N ASN A 92 0.29 -9.83 2.24
CA ASN A 92 0.73 -10.51 1.03
C ASN A 92 1.76 -9.72 0.23
N MET A 93 1.73 -8.39 0.30
CA MET A 93 2.79 -7.56 -0.29
C MET A 93 4.12 -7.86 0.42
N TYR A 94 4.13 -7.86 1.75
CA TYR A 94 5.33 -8.19 2.52
C TYR A 94 5.80 -9.63 2.36
N TYR A 95 4.89 -10.58 2.14
CA TYR A 95 5.28 -11.94 1.77
C TYR A 95 6.04 -11.97 0.42
N ILE A 96 5.52 -11.29 -0.61
CA ILE A 96 6.21 -11.23 -1.90
C ILE A 96 7.55 -10.49 -1.77
N ILE A 97 7.60 -9.40 -1.00
CA ILE A 97 8.85 -8.68 -0.71
C ILE A 97 9.86 -9.61 -0.03
N HIS A 98 9.46 -10.36 1.01
CA HIS A 98 10.30 -11.34 1.69
C HIS A 98 10.91 -12.36 0.70
N GLN A 99 10.09 -12.91 -0.20
CA GLN A 99 10.58 -13.85 -1.22
C GLN A 99 11.55 -13.20 -2.21
N MET A 100 11.31 -11.95 -2.60
CA MET A 100 12.20 -11.21 -3.49
C MET A 100 13.51 -10.83 -2.83
N ASP A 101 13.45 -10.42 -1.56
CA ASP A 101 14.61 -10.03 -0.76
C ASP A 101 15.50 -11.25 -0.48
N LEU A 102 14.93 -12.45 -0.28
CA LEU A 102 15.68 -13.70 -0.15
C LEU A 102 16.49 -14.03 -1.43
N LEU A 103 15.91 -13.78 -2.61
CA LEU A 103 16.59 -13.99 -3.89
C LEU A 103 17.72 -12.99 -4.11
N LEU A 104 17.54 -11.75 -3.64
CA LEU A 104 18.51 -10.67 -3.84
C LEU A 104 19.63 -10.66 -2.80
N SER A 105 19.34 -11.04 -1.55
CA SER A 105 20.35 -11.13 -0.49
C SER A 105 21.41 -12.19 -0.74
N THR A 106 21.13 -13.15 -1.62
CA THR A 106 22.08 -14.18 -2.06
C THR A 106 22.75 -13.85 -3.41
N ASN A 107 22.35 -12.76 -4.07
CA ASN A 107 22.85 -12.37 -5.38
C ASN A 107 24.01 -11.38 -5.27
N LEU A 108 25.24 -11.87 -5.43
CA LEU A 108 26.47 -11.06 -5.34
C LEU A 108 26.46 -9.83 -6.26
N TYR A 109 25.99 -9.96 -7.51
CA TYR A 109 25.96 -8.84 -8.46
C TYR A 109 25.01 -7.74 -8.00
N PHE A 110 23.89 -8.11 -7.39
CA PHE A 110 22.96 -7.13 -6.84
C PHE A 110 23.57 -6.40 -5.65
N LEU A 111 24.17 -7.14 -4.71
CA LEU A 111 24.81 -6.55 -3.52
C LEU A 111 25.96 -5.59 -3.88
N GLU A 112 26.73 -5.89 -4.92
CA GLU A 112 27.77 -4.98 -5.44
C GLU A 112 27.20 -3.68 -6.05
N LEU A 113 26.02 -3.74 -6.66
CA LEU A 113 25.38 -2.60 -7.32
C LEU A 113 24.51 -1.76 -6.38
N ALA A 114 24.03 -2.36 -5.29
CA ALA A 114 23.08 -1.77 -4.36
C ALA A 114 23.65 -1.78 -2.92
N ASP A 115 24.81 -1.18 -2.74
CA ASP A 115 25.53 -1.03 -1.46
C ASP A 115 24.69 -0.43 -0.32
N LYS A 116 23.68 0.37 -0.66
CA LYS A 116 22.75 1.01 0.28
C LYS A 116 21.44 0.25 0.49
N TRP A 117 21.28 -0.91 -0.13
CA TRP A 117 20.10 -1.73 0.05
C TRP A 117 20.21 -2.60 1.29
N HIS A 118 19.06 -2.82 1.91
CA HIS A 118 18.85 -3.75 3.01
C HIS A 118 17.38 -4.22 2.94
N PRO A 119 17.01 -5.42 3.40
CA PRO A 119 15.60 -5.85 3.43
C PRO A 119 14.63 -4.86 4.09
N PHE A 120 15.06 -4.17 5.15
CA PHE A 120 14.23 -3.11 5.73
C PHE A 120 14.02 -1.91 4.81
N ILE A 121 14.94 -1.63 3.87
CA ILE A 121 14.78 -0.58 2.86
C ILE A 121 13.69 -0.93 1.85
N SER A 122 13.67 -2.15 1.31
CA SER A 122 12.59 -2.62 0.43
C SER A 122 11.26 -2.60 1.17
N ARG A 123 11.22 -3.08 2.41
CA ARG A 123 10.02 -3.03 3.27
C ARG A 123 9.53 -1.59 3.50
N LEU A 124 10.43 -0.67 3.86
CA LEU A 124 10.13 0.76 4.08
C LEU A 124 9.55 1.39 2.81
N TYR A 125 10.27 1.22 1.70
CA TYR A 125 9.91 1.82 0.42
C TYR A 125 8.52 1.35 -0.05
N PHE A 126 8.31 0.03 -0.13
CA PHE A 126 7.02 -0.48 -0.60
C PHE A 126 5.88 -0.23 0.40
N GLY A 127 6.20 -0.15 1.70
CA GLY A 127 5.27 0.35 2.70
C GLY A 127 4.77 1.75 2.39
N ILE A 128 5.67 2.67 2.04
CA ILE A 128 5.30 4.04 1.63
C ILE A 128 4.50 4.02 0.33
N ILE A 129 4.95 3.31 -0.71
CA ILE A 129 4.23 3.23 -1.99
C ILE A 129 2.80 2.68 -1.79
N PHE A 130 2.61 1.71 -0.88
CA PHE A 130 1.30 1.16 -0.55
C PHE A 130 0.36 2.23 0.03
N LEU A 131 0.86 3.04 0.96
CA LEU A 131 0.09 4.16 1.54
C LEU A 131 -0.21 5.21 0.47
N LEU A 132 0.77 5.60 -0.34
CA LEU A 132 0.60 6.57 -1.43
C LEU A 132 -0.43 6.10 -2.45
N GLN A 133 -0.36 4.85 -2.90
CA GLN A 133 -1.30 4.30 -3.86
C GLN A 133 -2.73 4.25 -3.30
N THR A 134 -2.87 3.95 -2.01
CA THR A 134 -4.16 4.01 -1.32
C THR A 134 -4.72 5.44 -1.30
N LEU A 135 -3.91 6.45 -0.98
CA LEU A 135 -4.32 7.86 -1.01
C LEU A 135 -4.69 8.33 -2.43
N ARG A 136 -3.95 7.89 -3.46
CA ARG A 136 -4.27 8.19 -4.87
C ARG A 136 -5.62 7.61 -5.24
N ALA A 137 -5.91 6.36 -4.86
CA ALA A 137 -7.20 5.72 -5.09
C ALA A 137 -8.36 6.46 -4.38
N GLN A 138 -8.20 6.80 -3.09
CA GLN A 138 -9.18 7.61 -2.34
C GLN A 138 -9.45 8.96 -3.02
N THR A 139 -8.38 9.66 -3.42
CA THR A 139 -8.46 10.97 -4.05
C THR A 139 -9.19 10.91 -5.39
N SER A 140 -9.01 9.83 -6.16
CA SER A 140 -9.64 9.64 -7.48
C SER A 140 -11.18 9.61 -7.44
N ILE A 141 -11.76 9.26 -6.28
CA ILE A 141 -13.21 9.24 -6.03
C ILE A 141 -13.65 10.37 -5.08
N ASN A 142 -12.77 11.36 -4.87
CA ASN A 142 -12.99 12.51 -3.97
C ASN A 142 -13.22 12.14 -2.49
N VAL A 143 -12.75 10.98 -2.05
CA VAL A 143 -12.74 10.57 -0.64
C VAL A 143 -11.42 10.98 0.02
N GLY A 144 -11.40 11.11 1.34
CA GLY A 144 -10.21 11.48 2.13
C GLY A 144 -10.27 12.92 2.67
N SER A 145 -9.42 13.18 3.65
CA SER A 145 -9.32 14.49 4.30
C SER A 145 -8.71 15.54 3.35
N ARG A 146 -8.92 16.83 3.64
CA ARG A 146 -8.30 17.92 2.87
C ARG A 146 -6.77 17.85 2.97
N ASN A 147 -6.23 17.52 4.14
CA ASN A 147 -4.79 17.41 4.37
C ASN A 147 -4.20 16.27 3.54
N SER A 148 -4.80 15.07 3.59
CA SER A 148 -4.33 13.91 2.82
C SER A 148 -4.33 14.17 1.30
N LYS A 149 -5.35 14.87 0.78
CA LYS A 149 -5.44 15.26 -0.64
C LYS A 149 -4.38 16.31 -1.01
N ARG A 150 -4.09 17.24 -0.10
CA ARG A 150 -3.05 18.25 -0.29
C ARG A 150 -1.66 17.60 -0.28
N PHE A 151 -1.39 16.77 0.73
CA PHE A 151 -0.15 16.02 0.88
C PHE A 151 0.16 15.19 -0.37
N ILE A 152 -0.78 14.37 -0.85
CA ILE A 152 -0.53 13.55 -2.05
C ILE A 152 -0.29 14.42 -3.29
N GLN A 153 -0.97 15.57 -3.41
CA GLN A 153 -0.77 16.49 -4.51
C GLN A 153 0.61 17.17 -4.44
N GLU A 154 1.03 17.63 -3.26
CA GLU A 154 2.35 18.24 -3.06
C GLU A 154 3.47 17.23 -3.31
N LEU A 155 3.38 16.04 -2.72
CA LEU A 155 4.38 14.98 -2.92
C LEU A 155 4.47 14.54 -4.39
N THR A 156 3.35 14.38 -5.09
CA THR A 156 3.37 13.98 -6.51
C THR A 156 3.82 15.08 -7.46
N ASN A 157 3.75 16.35 -7.03
CA ASN A 157 4.35 17.46 -7.77
C ASN A 157 5.87 17.52 -7.54
N GLU A 158 6.35 17.12 -6.37
CA GLU A 158 7.78 17.09 -6.02
C GLU A 158 8.47 15.87 -6.62
N ILE A 159 7.88 14.68 -6.45
CA ILE A 159 8.36 13.40 -6.97
C ILE A 159 7.30 12.83 -7.91
N ALA A 160 7.57 12.87 -9.21
CA ALA A 160 6.64 12.38 -10.21
C ALA A 160 6.34 10.88 -10.02
N PRO A 161 5.10 10.41 -10.22
CA PRO A 161 4.72 9.00 -10.11
C PRO A 161 5.61 8.02 -10.90
N GLU A 162 6.17 8.46 -12.03
CA GLU A 162 7.11 7.71 -12.87
C GLU A 162 8.45 7.45 -12.18
N SER A 163 8.78 8.22 -11.14
CA SER A 163 10.05 8.10 -10.39
C SER A 163 10.01 7.01 -9.33
N PHE A 164 8.83 6.42 -9.06
CA PHE A 164 8.68 5.33 -8.10
C PHE A 164 8.72 3.98 -8.81
N PRO A 165 9.88 3.32 -8.90
CA PRO A 165 9.98 1.99 -9.49
C PRO A 165 9.17 0.96 -8.70
N ILE A 166 8.54 0.04 -9.42
CA ILE A 166 7.80 -1.10 -8.88
C ILE A 166 8.30 -2.36 -9.57
N PRO A 167 8.80 -3.36 -8.82
CA PRO A 167 9.27 -4.60 -9.39
C PRO A 167 8.10 -5.43 -9.92
N GLY A 168 8.32 -6.16 -11.03
CA GLY A 168 7.26 -6.90 -11.73
C GLY A 168 6.33 -7.73 -10.85
N PRO A 169 6.84 -8.55 -9.90
CA PRO A 169 6.00 -9.34 -8.99
C PRO A 169 5.02 -8.51 -8.14
N LEU A 170 5.31 -7.24 -7.86
CA LEU A 170 4.45 -6.34 -7.07
C LEU A 170 3.51 -5.49 -7.93
N VAL A 171 3.75 -5.37 -9.24
CA VAL A 171 2.90 -4.58 -10.15
C VAL A 171 1.41 -4.98 -10.05
N PRO A 172 1.04 -6.27 -10.03
CA PRO A 172 -0.36 -6.68 -9.89
C PRO A 172 -0.99 -6.20 -8.58
N ILE A 173 -0.25 -6.24 -7.47
CA ILE A 173 -0.72 -5.78 -6.14
C ILE A 173 -1.01 -4.28 -6.21
N PHE A 174 -0.07 -3.47 -6.69
CA PHE A 174 -0.25 -2.02 -6.74
C PHE A 174 -1.32 -1.57 -7.74
N LYS A 175 -1.50 -2.30 -8.86
CA LYS A 175 -2.66 -2.09 -9.76
C LYS A 175 -3.99 -2.42 -9.07
N ALA A 176 -3.97 -3.41 -8.19
CA ALA A 176 -5.16 -3.85 -7.50
C ALA A 176 -5.53 -2.95 -6.30
N ILE A 177 -4.58 -2.18 -5.74
CA ILE A 177 -4.84 -1.07 -4.82
C ILE A 177 -5.36 0.11 -5.65
N SER A 178 -6.65 0.07 -5.96
CA SER A 178 -7.29 1.08 -6.79
C SER A 178 -8.78 1.19 -6.47
N ALA A 179 -9.40 2.30 -6.86
CA ALA A 179 -10.85 2.45 -6.80
C ALA A 179 -11.50 1.75 -8.00
N SER A 180 -12.56 0.99 -7.74
CA SER A 180 -13.32 0.26 -8.75
C SER A 180 -14.75 0.76 -8.84
N GLU A 181 -15.31 0.75 -10.04
CA GLU A 181 -16.75 0.95 -10.24
C GLU A 181 -17.48 -0.40 -10.18
N SER A 182 -18.59 -0.42 -9.44
CA SER A 182 -19.52 -1.55 -9.41
C SER A 182 -20.29 -1.61 -10.73
N ASN A 183 -20.59 -2.81 -11.24
CA ASN A 183 -21.45 -2.97 -12.43
C ASN A 183 -22.91 -2.60 -12.11
N SER A 184 -23.28 -2.68 -10.83
CA SER A 184 -24.59 -2.30 -10.34
C SER A 184 -24.70 -0.78 -10.20
N THR A 185 -25.67 -0.18 -10.88
CA THR A 185 -26.00 1.25 -10.73
C THR A 185 -26.51 1.62 -9.34
N ARG A 186 -26.70 0.64 -8.44
CA ARG A 186 -27.14 0.85 -7.05
C ARG A 186 -26.00 1.25 -6.14
N PHE A 187 -24.76 0.88 -6.48
CA PHE A 187 -23.61 1.09 -5.62
C PHE A 187 -22.72 2.21 -6.16
N GLY A 188 -22.08 2.92 -5.24
CA GLY A 188 -21.02 3.86 -5.57
C GLY A 188 -19.73 3.14 -5.89
N PRO A 189 -18.66 3.89 -6.21
CA PRO A 189 -17.36 3.29 -6.36
C PRO A 189 -16.91 2.66 -5.04
N VAL A 190 -16.15 1.58 -5.16
CA VAL A 190 -15.48 0.91 -4.04
C VAL A 190 -14.03 1.33 -4.05
N SER A 191 -13.46 1.75 -2.92
CA SER A 191 -12.07 2.25 -2.87
C SER A 191 -11.36 1.81 -1.61
N PRO A 192 -10.04 1.53 -1.69
CA PRO A 192 -9.24 1.37 -0.49
C PRO A 192 -9.26 2.69 0.28
N TYR A 193 -9.05 2.61 1.58
CA TYR A 193 -9.22 3.71 2.52
C TYR A 193 -8.17 3.64 3.61
N LEU A 194 -7.40 4.73 3.74
CA LEU A 194 -6.65 5.03 4.95
C LEU A 194 -7.51 5.91 5.87
N PRO A 195 -7.59 5.57 7.16
CA PRO A 195 -8.17 6.43 8.17
C PRO A 195 -7.50 7.80 8.21
N ARG A 196 -8.26 8.83 8.64
CA ARG A 196 -7.71 10.18 8.84
C ARG A 196 -6.56 10.21 9.84
N ARG A 197 -6.65 9.37 10.87
CA ARG A 197 -5.61 9.16 11.87
C ARG A 197 -5.04 7.77 11.62
N ILE A 198 -3.81 7.69 11.13
CA ILE A 198 -3.17 6.41 10.82
C ILE A 198 -2.31 5.92 11.98
N GLY A 199 -1.79 6.84 12.81
CA GLY A 199 -1.08 6.53 14.04
C GLY A 199 -1.61 7.32 15.24
N PRO A 200 -0.97 7.15 16.41
CA PRO A 200 -1.28 7.89 17.62
C PRO A 200 -0.81 9.35 17.56
N ASN A 201 -1.35 10.19 18.44
CA ASN A 201 -0.90 11.59 18.59
C ASN A 201 0.52 11.73 19.16
N ILE A 202 1.03 10.67 19.78
CA ILE A 202 2.35 10.60 20.40
C ILE A 202 2.88 9.20 20.11
N LEU A 203 4.06 9.09 19.50
CA LEU A 203 4.61 7.81 19.08
C LEU A 203 4.82 6.83 20.24
N SER A 204 5.21 7.30 21.42
CA SER A 204 5.29 6.44 22.61
C SER A 204 3.95 5.82 23.03
N GLN A 205 2.82 6.27 22.48
CA GLN A 205 1.51 5.64 22.72
C GLN A 205 1.16 4.55 21.72
N LEU A 206 2.06 4.19 20.80
CA LEU A 206 1.84 3.15 19.80
C LEU A 206 1.33 1.84 20.44
N TYR A 207 1.85 1.47 21.62
CA TYR A 207 1.51 0.21 22.31
C TYR A 207 0.62 0.38 23.55
N LEU A 208 0.44 1.61 24.06
CA LEU A 208 -0.20 1.86 25.37
C LEU A 208 -1.73 1.82 25.33
N ASN A 209 -2.33 2.14 24.18
CA ASN A 209 -3.77 2.08 24.04
C ASN A 209 -4.12 0.69 23.49
N GLY A 210 -4.74 -0.17 24.30
CA GLY A 210 -5.38 -1.43 23.83
C GLY A 210 -6.50 -1.24 22.79
N ALA A 211 -6.57 -0.04 22.19
CA ALA A 211 -7.21 0.32 20.96
C ALA A 211 -6.18 0.44 19.81
N ALA A 212 -5.12 -0.39 19.79
CA ALA A 212 -4.37 -0.66 18.55
C ALA A 212 -5.43 -0.86 17.48
N HIS A 213 -5.54 0.14 16.61
CA HIS A 213 -6.67 0.16 15.74
C HIS A 213 -6.44 -0.98 14.77
N SER A 214 -7.43 -1.85 14.59
CA SER A 214 -7.19 -3.12 13.90
C SER A 214 -6.67 -2.95 12.46
N TYR A 215 -6.74 -1.74 11.87
CA TYR A 215 -6.10 -1.38 10.61
C TYR A 215 -4.57 -1.21 10.68
N GLU A 216 -3.99 -0.86 11.83
CA GLU A 216 -2.54 -0.72 12.04
C GLU A 216 -1.82 -2.06 11.87
N LEU A 217 -2.50 -3.18 12.14
CA LEU A 217 -1.97 -4.53 11.88
C LEU A 217 -2.14 -5.01 10.45
N GLU A 218 -2.77 -4.21 9.59
CA GLU A 218 -2.99 -4.56 8.18
C GLU A 218 -2.26 -3.63 7.24
N THR A 219 -1.95 -2.44 7.70
CA THR A 219 -1.21 -1.44 6.95
C THR A 219 0.28 -1.47 7.33
N PRO A 220 1.16 -1.00 6.43
CA PRO A 220 2.57 -0.78 6.76
C PRO A 220 2.75 0.10 7.99
N ASN A 221 3.54 -0.34 8.96
CA ASN A 221 3.92 0.48 10.11
C ASN A 221 5.28 1.14 9.87
N ILE A 222 5.26 2.33 9.28
CA ILE A 222 6.46 3.06 8.86
C ILE A 222 7.37 3.44 10.05
N PRO A 223 6.85 3.96 11.18
CA PRO A 223 7.67 4.21 12.36
C PRO A 223 8.41 2.96 12.84
N LEU A 224 7.74 1.80 12.84
CA LEU A 224 8.36 0.54 13.26
C LEU A 224 9.47 0.10 12.31
N ILE A 225 9.30 0.21 10.99
CA ILE A 225 10.38 -0.12 10.03
C ILE A 225 11.59 0.81 10.25
N LEU A 226 11.33 2.11 10.40
CA LEU A 226 12.38 3.10 10.63
C LEU A 226 13.09 2.89 11.96
N TYR A 227 12.42 2.33 12.98
CA TYR A 227 13.07 1.96 14.24
C TYR A 227 14.17 0.92 14.01
N PHE A 228 13.83 -0.19 13.35
CA PHE A 228 14.80 -1.27 13.06
C PHE A 228 15.90 -0.84 12.09
N ILE A 229 15.62 0.08 11.18
CA ILE A 229 16.68 0.68 10.34
C ILE A 229 17.62 1.53 11.20
N ASN A 230 17.07 2.40 12.04
CA ASN A 230 17.86 3.30 12.86
C ASN A 230 18.64 2.57 13.96
N SER A 231 18.17 1.42 14.46
CA SER A 231 18.95 0.59 15.38
C SER A 231 20.21 0.04 14.71
N ILE A 232 20.15 -0.36 13.43
CA ILE A 232 21.33 -0.76 12.66
C ILE A 232 22.24 0.45 12.40
N LEU A 233 21.68 1.55 11.86
CA LEU A 233 22.48 2.70 11.42
C LEU A 233 23.17 3.45 12.57
N ASN A 234 22.60 3.43 13.78
CA ASN A 234 23.12 4.16 14.93
C ASN A 234 23.83 3.27 15.97
N ALA A 235 23.86 1.95 15.77
CA ALA A 235 24.61 1.04 16.64
C ALA A 235 26.11 1.34 16.64
N ASP A 236 26.80 0.95 17.72
CA ASP A 236 28.25 0.85 17.67
C ASP A 236 28.66 -0.30 16.75
N ILE A 237 29.82 -0.20 16.09
CA ILE A 237 30.25 -1.18 15.08
C ILE A 237 30.38 -2.62 15.59
N ASN A 238 30.59 -2.80 16.91
CA ASN A 238 30.69 -4.10 17.55
C ASN A 238 29.35 -4.57 18.16
N ASP A 239 28.31 -3.76 18.05
CA ASP A 239 26.99 -3.96 18.67
C ASP A 239 25.85 -3.74 17.65
N ILE A 240 26.14 -3.99 16.37
CA ILE A 240 25.13 -3.96 15.31
C ILE A 240 24.17 -5.14 15.57
N PRO A 241 22.86 -4.89 15.72
CA PRO A 241 21.90 -5.95 16.00
C PRO A 241 21.79 -6.91 14.80
N ASP A 242 21.98 -8.21 15.05
CA ASP A 242 21.85 -9.25 14.04
C ASP A 242 20.39 -9.71 13.94
N TYR A 243 19.61 -9.11 13.05
CA TYR A 243 18.21 -9.49 12.88
C TYR A 243 18.00 -10.78 12.07
N THR A 244 19.06 -11.45 11.63
CA THR A 244 18.95 -12.83 11.11
C THR A 244 18.66 -13.82 12.22
N ASN A 245 19.09 -13.49 13.43
CA ASN A 245 18.75 -14.21 14.63
C ASN A 245 17.41 -13.67 15.17
N THR A 246 16.38 -14.51 15.11
CA THR A 246 15.05 -14.19 15.67
C THR A 246 15.12 -13.87 17.17
N HIS A 247 16.16 -14.36 17.88
CA HIS A 247 16.40 -14.07 19.29
C HIS A 247 16.94 -12.67 19.58
N THR A 248 17.38 -11.91 18.57
CA THR A 248 17.89 -10.55 18.78
C THR A 248 16.83 -9.60 19.32
N PHE A 249 15.55 -9.90 19.09
CA PHE A 249 14.43 -9.24 19.74
C PHE A 249 13.52 -10.33 20.33
N ASP A 250 13.91 -10.88 21.48
CA ASP A 250 13.15 -11.89 22.19
C ASP A 250 12.77 -11.50 23.61
N ASN A 251 11.99 -12.34 24.27
CA ASN A 251 11.48 -12.06 25.59
C ASN A 251 12.47 -12.45 26.68
N SER A 252 13.74 -12.76 26.36
CA SER A 252 14.78 -13.05 27.34
C SER A 252 15.43 -11.78 27.91
N ALA A 253 15.27 -10.65 27.21
CA ALA A 253 15.78 -9.35 27.62
C ALA A 253 14.68 -8.28 27.53
N ASP A 254 14.91 -7.17 28.23
CA ASP A 254 14.09 -5.97 28.09
C ASP A 254 14.43 -5.29 26.75
N HIS A 255 13.41 -4.90 26.01
CA HIS A 255 13.57 -4.08 24.80
C HIS A 255 12.80 -2.78 24.90
N GLU A 256 13.18 -1.77 24.13
CA GLU A 256 12.50 -0.47 24.13
C GLU A 256 12.27 0.02 22.71
N ILE A 257 11.01 0.21 22.32
CA ILE A 257 10.64 0.79 21.02
C ILE A 257 9.94 2.13 21.26
N TYR A 258 10.63 3.23 20.93
CA TYR A 258 10.13 4.60 21.08
C TYR A 258 9.50 4.84 22.47
N GLY A 259 10.23 4.59 23.56
CA GLY A 259 9.73 4.77 24.93
C GLY A 259 8.79 3.66 25.42
N ASN A 260 8.51 2.63 24.62
CA ASN A 260 7.68 1.49 25.04
C ASN A 260 8.56 0.32 25.45
N GLU A 261 8.53 0.00 26.74
CA GLU A 261 9.25 -1.12 27.34
C GLU A 261 8.56 -2.45 27.07
N PHE A 262 9.27 -3.36 26.42
CA PHE A 262 8.96 -4.78 26.25
C PHE A 262 9.69 -5.56 27.35
N GLU A 263 9.10 -5.58 28.56
CA GLU A 263 9.65 -6.31 29.71
C GLU A 263 9.86 -7.80 29.39
N ALA A 264 11.04 -8.32 29.73
CA ALA A 264 11.39 -9.72 29.59
C ALA A 264 10.29 -10.62 30.22
N GLU A 265 9.95 -11.69 29.51
CA GLU A 265 8.90 -12.68 29.88
C GLU A 265 7.47 -12.12 30.04
N ARG A 266 7.26 -10.80 29.92
CA ARG A 266 6.02 -10.12 30.32
C ARG A 266 5.37 -9.28 29.22
N TRP A 267 5.62 -9.64 27.97
CA TRP A 267 5.00 -8.96 26.82
C TRP A 267 3.48 -8.98 26.91
N THR A 268 2.91 -7.79 26.90
CA THR A 268 1.47 -7.59 26.86
C THR A 268 0.90 -8.12 25.55
N ARG A 269 -0.42 -8.35 25.56
CA ARG A 269 -1.15 -8.76 24.37
C ARG A 269 -0.96 -7.79 23.20
N VAL A 270 -1.00 -6.48 23.47
CA VAL A 270 -0.89 -5.43 22.45
C VAL A 270 0.50 -5.45 21.82
N GLN A 271 1.54 -5.61 22.64
CA GLN A 271 2.91 -5.78 22.15
C GLN A 271 3.05 -6.99 21.22
N LYS A 272 2.51 -8.15 21.61
CA LYS A 272 2.50 -9.33 20.75
C LYS A 272 1.72 -9.12 19.44
N ASP A 273 0.59 -8.41 19.50
CA ASP A 273 -0.19 -8.05 18.31
C ASP A 273 0.66 -7.21 17.32
N TYR A 274 1.46 -6.26 17.81
CA TYR A 274 2.36 -5.46 16.97
C TYR A 274 3.55 -6.22 16.40
N LEU A 275 4.06 -7.23 17.10
CA LEU A 275 5.09 -8.13 16.54
C LEU A 275 4.56 -8.98 15.38
N LEU A 276 3.23 -9.08 15.26
CA LEU A 276 2.56 -9.66 14.09
C LEU A 276 2.20 -8.64 13.01
N ASN A 277 2.72 -7.41 13.10
CA ASN A 277 2.57 -6.44 12.03
C ASN A 277 3.13 -7.02 10.72
N PRO A 278 2.52 -6.76 9.55
CA PRO A 278 2.94 -7.30 8.27
C PRO A 278 4.43 -7.16 7.97
N VAL A 279 5.03 -6.07 8.44
CA VAL A 279 6.46 -5.77 8.34
C VAL A 279 7.36 -6.78 9.07
N LEU A 280 6.90 -7.30 10.20
CA LEU A 280 7.66 -8.17 11.11
C LEU A 280 7.24 -9.64 11.01
N LEU A 281 6.32 -9.97 10.12
CA LEU A 281 5.86 -11.36 9.93
C LEU A 281 6.97 -12.30 9.44
N TYR A 282 8.02 -11.75 8.84
CA TYR A 282 9.13 -12.49 8.27
C TYR A 282 10.44 -11.93 8.82
N SER A 283 11.35 -12.80 9.25
CA SER A 283 12.72 -12.40 9.57
C SER A 283 13.32 -11.67 8.38
N PRO A 284 14.03 -10.55 8.58
CA PRO A 284 14.71 -9.88 7.48
C PRO A 284 15.71 -10.83 6.86
N GLU A 285 15.78 -10.82 5.54
CA GLU A 285 16.63 -11.71 4.73
C GLU A 285 18.06 -11.14 4.69
N SER A 286 18.57 -10.79 5.86
CA SER A 286 19.87 -10.16 6.04
C SER A 286 20.97 -11.18 6.36
N THR A 287 22.19 -10.69 6.49
CA THR A 287 23.37 -11.36 7.04
C THR A 287 24.18 -10.33 7.85
N PRO A 288 25.02 -10.74 8.81
CA PRO A 288 25.87 -9.81 9.53
C PRO A 288 26.75 -8.93 8.62
N ASP A 289 27.22 -9.47 7.49
CA ASP A 289 27.99 -8.73 6.49
C ASP A 289 27.13 -7.66 5.77
N LEU A 290 25.86 -7.99 5.49
CA LEU A 290 24.91 -7.05 4.90
C LEU A 290 24.54 -5.95 5.90
N ASP A 291 24.30 -6.30 7.17
CA ASP A 291 24.02 -5.37 8.26
C ASP A 291 25.20 -4.40 8.45
N TYR A 292 26.43 -4.90 8.42
CA TYR A 292 27.65 -4.10 8.48
C TYR A 292 27.77 -3.15 7.28
N THR A 293 27.58 -3.65 6.06
CA THR A 293 27.63 -2.83 4.84
C THR A 293 26.57 -1.74 4.87
N PHE A 294 25.35 -2.08 5.30
CA PHE A 294 24.27 -1.12 5.42
C PHE A 294 24.51 -0.10 6.55
N HIS A 295 25.13 -0.50 7.67
CA HIS A 295 25.60 0.41 8.71
C HIS A 295 26.59 1.46 8.16
N GLU A 296 27.53 1.03 7.31
CA GLU A 296 28.55 1.88 6.72
C GLU A 296 27.97 2.87 5.69
N PHE A 297 27.17 2.39 4.74
CA PHE A 297 26.72 3.19 3.59
C PHE A 297 25.29 3.72 3.70
N GLY A 298 24.43 3.09 4.51
CA GLY A 298 23.01 3.42 4.62
C GLY A 298 22.73 4.81 5.16
N ARG A 299 23.66 5.41 5.92
CA ARG A 299 23.55 6.78 6.43
C ARG A 299 23.46 7.83 5.30
N ASP A 300 24.06 7.56 4.14
CA ASP A 300 23.99 8.45 2.97
C ASP A 300 22.57 8.61 2.42
N LEU A 301 21.66 7.70 2.76
CA LEU A 301 20.26 7.82 2.40
C LEU A 301 19.58 8.97 3.16
N GLY A 302 20.15 9.41 4.29
CA GLY A 302 19.61 10.48 5.13
C GLY A 302 18.20 10.14 5.59
N LEU A 303 17.98 8.90 6.02
CA LEU A 303 16.69 8.43 6.50
C LEU A 303 16.31 9.16 7.79
N PRO A 304 15.02 9.49 7.97
CA PRO A 304 14.58 10.15 9.18
C PRO A 304 14.58 9.18 10.38
N SER A 305 14.64 9.76 11.57
CA SER A 305 14.41 9.08 12.84
C SER A 305 13.21 9.73 13.54
N PHE A 306 12.38 8.92 14.18
CA PHE A 306 11.33 9.45 15.06
C PHE A 306 11.83 9.62 16.49
N ARG A 307 11.18 10.54 17.21
CA ARG A 307 11.26 10.71 18.66
C ARG A 307 9.99 10.20 19.31
N GLU A 308 10.08 9.89 20.60
CA GLU A 308 8.97 9.35 21.38
C GLU A 308 7.78 10.30 21.45
N GLU A 309 8.05 11.60 21.45
CA GLU A 309 7.08 12.68 21.52
C GLU A 309 6.51 13.12 20.17
N ASP A 310 6.98 12.54 19.06
CA ASP A 310 6.52 12.93 17.72
C ASP A 310 5.04 12.58 17.53
N ASP A 311 4.30 13.50 16.90
CA ASP A 311 2.94 13.28 16.46
C ASP A 311 2.96 12.52 15.14
N VAL A 312 2.39 11.32 15.13
CA VAL A 312 2.31 10.46 13.92
C VAL A 312 0.84 10.21 13.53
N THR A 313 -0.03 11.16 13.85
CA THR A 313 -1.46 11.05 13.58
C THR A 313 -1.77 11.06 12.09
N GLU A 314 -1.25 12.05 11.36
CA GLU A 314 -1.52 12.21 9.93
C GLU A 314 -0.52 11.42 9.09
N VAL A 315 -0.91 11.07 7.87
CA VAL A 315 -0.09 10.21 6.99
C VAL A 315 1.25 10.85 6.61
N GLU A 316 1.31 12.18 6.52
CA GLU A 316 2.55 12.91 6.26
C GLU A 316 3.57 12.70 7.39
N ASP A 317 3.13 12.91 8.64
CA ASP A 317 3.98 12.76 9.82
C ASP A 317 4.32 11.28 10.07
N PHE A 318 3.33 10.38 9.93
CA PHE A 318 3.52 8.93 10.07
C PHE A 318 4.55 8.35 9.09
N THR A 319 4.69 8.97 7.91
CA THR A 319 5.69 8.57 6.91
C THR A 319 6.99 9.39 6.98
N ASN A 320 7.02 10.44 7.80
CA ASN A 320 8.11 11.42 7.88
C ASN A 320 8.51 11.98 6.50
N LEU A 321 7.49 12.32 5.70
CA LEU A 321 7.65 12.80 4.31
C LEU A 321 7.53 14.32 4.16
N SER A 322 7.53 15.08 5.25
CA SER A 322 7.62 16.55 5.19
C SER A 322 8.92 17.04 4.55
N ASN A 323 9.97 16.22 4.56
CA ASN A 323 11.14 16.36 3.68
C ASN A 323 11.29 15.08 2.85
N SER A 324 11.01 15.14 1.55
CA SER A 324 10.99 13.95 0.68
C SER A 324 12.34 13.67 -0.03
N ASP A 325 13.40 14.42 0.28
CA ASP A 325 14.73 14.25 -0.33
C ASP A 325 15.28 12.82 -0.15
N TRP A 326 15.07 12.24 1.04
CA TRP A 326 15.51 10.87 1.33
C TRP A 326 14.71 9.84 0.53
N LEU A 327 13.42 10.09 0.28
CA LEU A 327 12.60 9.23 -0.56
C LEU A 327 13.09 9.25 -2.02
N SER A 328 13.54 10.40 -2.51
CA SER A 328 14.20 10.50 -3.83
C SER A 328 15.50 9.70 -3.91
N ARG A 329 16.29 9.64 -2.83
CA ARG A 329 17.49 8.78 -2.74
C ARG A 329 17.11 7.30 -2.70
N LEU A 330 16.07 6.93 -1.95
CA LEU A 330 15.53 5.57 -1.94
C LEU A 330 15.04 5.13 -3.32
N CYS A 331 14.36 5.99 -4.07
CA CYS A 331 13.92 5.67 -5.44
C CYS A 331 15.08 5.22 -6.33
N LYS A 332 16.30 5.76 -6.15
CA LYS A 332 17.50 5.34 -6.90
C LYS A 332 17.94 3.93 -6.53
N VAL A 333 17.99 3.60 -5.24
CA VAL A 333 18.29 2.24 -4.75
C VAL A 333 17.25 1.26 -5.28
N MET A 334 15.97 1.64 -5.20
CA MET A 334 14.86 0.78 -5.61
C MET A 334 14.71 0.67 -7.13
N ALA A 335 15.32 1.57 -7.91
CA ALA A 335 15.42 1.44 -9.36
C ALA A 335 16.39 0.31 -9.73
N VAL A 336 17.52 0.21 -9.03
CA VAL A 336 18.45 -0.94 -9.16
C VAL A 336 17.73 -2.22 -8.75
N TYR A 337 17.11 -2.24 -7.56
CA TYR A 337 16.31 -3.38 -7.07
C TYR A 337 15.30 -3.86 -8.11
N SER A 338 14.49 -2.94 -8.67
CA SER A 338 13.44 -3.30 -9.61
C SER A 338 13.99 -3.79 -10.96
N SER A 339 15.20 -3.40 -11.35
CA SER A 339 15.82 -3.84 -12.60
C SER A 339 16.15 -5.34 -12.65
N PHE A 340 16.24 -6.01 -11.49
CA PHE A 340 16.47 -7.45 -11.38
C PHE A 340 15.22 -8.29 -11.61
N PHE A 341 14.04 -7.66 -11.67
CA PHE A 341 12.79 -8.36 -11.89
C PHE A 341 12.24 -8.05 -13.29
N LYS A 342 11.77 -9.10 -13.97
CA LYS A 342 11.12 -8.96 -15.28
C LYS A 342 9.78 -8.24 -15.10
N ASP A 343 9.38 -7.49 -16.13
CA ASP A 343 8.08 -6.78 -16.19
C ASP A 343 7.92 -5.72 -15.07
N SER A 344 9.05 -5.24 -14.53
CA SER A 344 9.10 -4.08 -13.66
C SER A 344 8.63 -2.82 -14.36
N SER A 345 8.06 -1.93 -13.56
CA SER A 345 7.24 -0.81 -13.98
C SER A 345 7.43 0.35 -13.00
N THR A 346 6.54 1.34 -13.03
CA THR A 346 6.54 2.49 -12.13
C THR A 346 5.13 2.72 -11.57
N LEU A 347 5.02 3.50 -10.50
CA LEU A 347 3.74 3.82 -9.86
C LEU A 347 2.76 4.55 -10.79
N SER A 348 3.24 5.22 -11.85
CA SER A 348 2.38 5.85 -12.86
C SER A 348 1.53 4.83 -13.64
N GLU A 349 2.03 3.60 -13.84
CA GLU A 349 1.31 2.52 -14.51
C GLU A 349 0.28 1.82 -13.60
N CYS A 350 0.37 2.05 -12.29
CA CYS A 350 -0.61 1.61 -11.31
C CYS A 350 -1.73 2.66 -11.18
N SER A 351 -2.71 2.59 -12.09
CA SER A 351 -3.84 3.54 -12.11
C SER A 351 -4.58 3.57 -10.76
N PRO A 352 -4.93 4.76 -10.23
CA PRO A 352 -5.74 4.87 -9.01
C PRO A 352 -7.20 4.46 -9.23
N LYS A 353 -7.63 4.30 -10.49
CA LYS A 353 -8.91 3.70 -10.88
C LYS A 353 -8.62 2.44 -11.67
N GLY A 354 -8.98 1.29 -11.13
CA GLY A 354 -8.51 0.02 -11.65
C GLY A 354 -9.61 -0.98 -11.92
N PRO A 355 -9.23 -2.25 -12.12
CA PRO A 355 -10.16 -3.33 -12.42
C PRO A 355 -11.02 -3.64 -11.18
N GLN A 356 -12.01 -4.51 -11.32
CA GLN A 356 -12.93 -4.89 -10.25
C GLN A 356 -12.31 -5.75 -9.13
N CYS A 357 -10.98 -5.74 -9.00
CA CYS A 357 -10.25 -6.37 -7.89
C CYS A 357 -10.73 -5.90 -6.54
N SER A 358 -11.05 -4.60 -6.41
CA SER A 358 -11.46 -4.03 -5.13
C SER A 358 -12.87 -4.42 -4.68
N LEU A 359 -13.61 -5.13 -5.53
CA LEU A 359 -14.97 -5.63 -5.28
C LEU A 359 -14.98 -6.99 -4.59
N VAL A 360 -13.82 -7.65 -4.50
CA VAL A 360 -13.70 -9.00 -3.93
C VAL A 360 -13.35 -8.93 -2.47
N LYS A 361 -14.09 -9.71 -1.67
CA LYS A 361 -13.79 -9.98 -0.26
C LYS A 361 -12.92 -11.23 -0.15
N SER A 362 -11.90 -11.16 0.70
CA SER A 362 -11.11 -12.29 1.18
C SER A 362 -11.36 -12.49 2.68
N THR A 363 -10.95 -13.61 3.27
CA THR A 363 -11.14 -13.86 4.70
C THR A 363 -9.95 -14.60 5.29
N PHE A 364 -9.49 -14.21 6.48
CA PHE A 364 -8.57 -15.08 7.23
C PHE A 364 -9.41 -16.03 8.07
N SER A 365 -9.33 -17.33 7.77
CA SER A 365 -9.96 -18.34 8.60
C SER A 365 -8.99 -18.80 9.68
N ARG A 366 -9.54 -19.20 10.81
CA ARG A 366 -8.75 -19.79 11.88
C ARG A 366 -8.27 -21.17 11.44
N SER A 367 -7.04 -21.51 11.81
CA SER A 367 -6.62 -22.90 11.87
C SER A 367 -7.59 -23.69 12.77
N SER A 368 -7.77 -24.99 12.51
CA SER A 368 -8.78 -25.85 13.14
C SER A 368 -8.78 -25.75 14.68
N SER A 369 -9.87 -26.17 15.36
CA SER A 369 -9.98 -26.04 16.82
C SER A 369 -8.84 -26.68 17.61
N GLN A 370 -8.25 -27.74 17.06
CA GLN A 370 -7.08 -28.42 17.64
C GLN A 370 -5.83 -27.53 17.62
N HIS A 371 -5.61 -26.77 16.54
CA HIS A 371 -4.45 -25.89 16.36
C HIS A 371 -4.60 -24.51 17.03
N GLN A 372 -5.68 -24.26 17.78
CA GLN A 372 -5.83 -22.99 18.48
C GLN A 372 -4.95 -22.91 19.73
N ASN A 373 -4.93 -23.97 20.53
CA ASN A 373 -4.09 -23.99 21.73
C ASN A 373 -2.60 -24.07 21.35
N GLU A 374 -2.30 -24.58 20.17
CA GLU A 374 -0.97 -24.64 19.54
C GLU A 374 -0.66 -23.37 18.72
N ASN A 375 -1.57 -22.39 18.66
CA ASN A 375 -1.33 -21.19 17.87
C ASN A 375 -0.19 -20.40 18.51
N ILE A 376 0.86 -20.18 17.72
CA ILE A 376 2.06 -19.49 18.17
C ILE A 376 1.77 -18.12 18.78
N TYR A 377 0.65 -17.48 18.45
CA TYR A 377 0.22 -16.22 19.07
C TYR A 377 0.30 -16.26 20.60
N HIS A 378 -0.11 -17.37 21.20
CA HIS A 378 -0.09 -17.54 22.65
C HIS A 378 1.33 -17.74 23.19
N SER A 379 2.24 -18.23 22.36
CA SER A 379 3.65 -18.49 22.67
C SER A 379 4.63 -17.52 22.00
N ILE A 380 4.17 -16.39 21.42
CA ILE A 380 5.10 -15.40 20.84
C ILE A 380 6.02 -14.93 21.95
N SER A 381 7.30 -15.20 21.72
CA SER A 381 8.42 -14.87 22.59
C SER A 381 9.50 -14.09 21.86
N HIS A 382 9.39 -13.88 20.55
CA HIS A 382 10.35 -13.14 19.75
C HIS A 382 9.65 -12.37 18.62
N ALA A 383 10.29 -11.32 18.13
CA ALA A 383 9.96 -10.75 16.83
C ALA A 383 10.32 -11.75 15.72
N PHE A 384 9.63 -11.68 14.59
CA PHE A 384 9.89 -12.56 13.44
C PHE A 384 9.64 -14.05 13.74
N PRO A 385 8.39 -14.45 13.99
CA PRO A 385 8.08 -15.82 14.34
C PRO A 385 8.37 -16.80 13.18
N ASP A 386 8.97 -17.95 13.50
CA ASP A 386 9.29 -19.02 12.52
C ASP A 386 8.04 -19.61 11.84
N GLU A 387 6.93 -19.64 12.56
CA GLU A 387 5.63 -20.05 12.05
C GLU A 387 4.71 -18.84 11.92
N HIS A 388 3.62 -18.97 11.17
CA HIS A 388 2.61 -17.92 11.08
C HIS A 388 1.39 -18.27 11.93
N PRO A 389 0.84 -17.31 12.72
CA PRO A 389 -0.33 -17.59 13.55
C PRO A 389 -1.63 -17.66 12.75
N TYR A 390 -1.58 -17.42 11.43
CA TYR A 390 -2.74 -17.30 10.57
C TYR A 390 -2.61 -18.18 9.33
N SER A 391 -3.70 -18.85 8.96
CA SER A 391 -3.88 -19.45 7.64
C SER A 391 -4.72 -18.52 6.78
N TYR A 392 -4.24 -18.18 5.59
CA TYR A 392 -5.03 -17.42 4.64
C TYR A 392 -5.99 -18.34 3.87
N GLN A 393 -7.28 -18.02 3.87
CA GLN A 393 -8.27 -18.72 3.05
C GLN A 393 -9.06 -17.71 2.23
N ALA A 394 -8.68 -17.51 0.98
CA ALA A 394 -9.44 -16.65 0.07
C ALA A 394 -10.85 -17.23 -0.17
N ILE A 395 -11.85 -16.69 0.54
CA ILE A 395 -13.27 -16.98 0.29
C ILE A 395 -13.80 -15.86 -0.59
N HIS A 396 -13.91 -16.13 -1.90
CA HIS A 396 -14.50 -15.20 -2.84
C HIS A 396 -15.98 -14.98 -2.52
N SER A 397 -16.34 -13.75 -2.20
CA SER A 397 -17.73 -13.30 -2.16
C SER A 397 -17.85 -11.92 -2.76
N SER A 398 -18.78 -11.77 -3.70
CA SER A 398 -19.14 -10.50 -4.31
C SER A 398 -20.65 -10.48 -4.58
N PRO A 399 -21.33 -9.33 -4.42
CA PRO A 399 -22.70 -9.13 -4.90
C PRO A 399 -22.82 -9.10 -6.43
N GLU A 400 -21.71 -9.10 -7.18
CA GLU A 400 -21.70 -9.07 -8.63
C GLU A 400 -21.85 -10.47 -9.22
N ASN A 401 -22.91 -10.69 -10.02
CA ASN A 401 -23.21 -12.00 -10.63
C ASN A 401 -22.19 -12.44 -11.70
N TYR A 402 -21.33 -11.52 -12.18
CA TYR A 402 -20.37 -11.75 -13.25
C TYR A 402 -19.11 -10.89 -13.05
N ILE A 403 -18.23 -11.30 -12.14
CA ILE A 403 -16.83 -10.87 -12.22
C ILE A 403 -16.19 -11.80 -13.25
N VAL A 404 -15.95 -11.31 -14.48
CA VAL A 404 -15.19 -12.06 -15.49
C VAL A 404 -13.83 -12.35 -14.84
N GLN A 405 -13.51 -13.62 -14.63
CA GLN A 405 -12.25 -14.05 -14.03
C GLN A 405 -11.26 -14.44 -15.13
N PRO A 406 -10.45 -13.52 -15.67
CA PRO A 406 -9.14 -13.94 -16.14
C PRO A 406 -8.33 -14.44 -14.94
N TYR A 407 -7.56 -15.50 -15.13
CA TYR A 407 -6.65 -16.06 -14.11
C TYR A 407 -5.67 -15.00 -13.56
N ASP A 408 -5.31 -13.99 -14.36
CA ASP A 408 -4.53 -12.82 -13.91
C ASP A 408 -5.22 -12.04 -12.79
N SER A 409 -6.55 -12.02 -12.80
CA SER A 409 -7.32 -11.37 -11.76
C SER A 409 -7.31 -12.20 -10.47
N MET A 410 -7.27 -13.54 -10.51
CA MET A 410 -7.11 -14.37 -9.29
C MET A 410 -5.76 -14.17 -8.59
N ALA A 411 -4.69 -13.96 -9.35
CA ALA A 411 -3.40 -13.54 -8.80
C ALA A 411 -3.46 -12.12 -8.19
N GLN A 412 -4.28 -11.21 -8.75
CA GLN A 412 -4.57 -9.89 -8.18
C GLN A 412 -5.55 -9.93 -6.98
N PHE A 413 -6.49 -10.90 -6.95
CA PHE A 413 -7.55 -11.05 -5.94
C PHE A 413 -7.05 -11.72 -4.66
N GLY A 414 -5.93 -12.45 -4.74
CA GLY A 414 -5.43 -13.28 -3.66
C GLY A 414 -4.98 -12.51 -2.41
N SER A 415 -4.92 -11.17 -2.38
CA SER A 415 -4.05 -10.51 -1.40
C SER A 415 -4.49 -9.23 -0.68
N LEU A 416 -5.50 -8.49 -1.16
CA LEU A 416 -5.71 -7.11 -0.69
C LEU A 416 -6.81 -6.89 0.36
N HIS A 417 -7.79 -7.80 0.47
CA HIS A 417 -9.05 -7.55 1.17
C HIS A 417 -9.45 -8.59 2.21
N PRO A 418 -8.71 -8.78 3.31
CA PRO A 418 -9.17 -9.66 4.36
C PRO A 418 -10.35 -9.07 5.15
N ILE A 419 -11.41 -9.85 5.28
CA ILE A 419 -12.42 -9.70 6.34
C ILE A 419 -12.15 -10.77 7.39
N TYR A 420 -12.13 -10.39 8.66
CA TYR A 420 -11.77 -11.30 9.74
C TYR A 420 -12.98 -12.03 10.30
N THR A 421 -12.80 -13.30 10.64
CA THR A 421 -13.64 -13.96 11.64
C THR A 421 -12.74 -14.89 12.47
N ILE A 422 -11.93 -14.32 13.36
CA ILE A 422 -11.03 -15.11 14.21
C ILE A 422 -11.74 -15.38 15.54
N ARG A 423 -12.47 -16.50 15.67
CA ARG A 423 -13.10 -16.89 16.96
C ARG A 423 -12.02 -17.06 18.06
N ASN A 424 -12.29 -16.55 19.26
CA ASN A 424 -11.49 -16.68 20.50
C ASN A 424 -10.18 -15.88 20.61
N PHE A 425 -9.94 -14.93 19.71
CA PHE A 425 -8.83 -13.98 19.82
C PHE A 425 -9.31 -12.73 20.61
N GLY A 426 -10.15 -12.88 21.63
CA GLY A 426 -10.75 -11.74 22.37
C GLY A 426 -11.39 -10.69 21.46
N ARG A 427 -11.08 -9.39 21.66
CA ARG A 427 -11.66 -8.25 20.92
C ARG A 427 -11.65 -8.42 19.38
N TRP A 428 -10.68 -9.14 18.83
CA TRP A 428 -10.54 -9.50 17.40
C TRP A 428 -11.58 -10.51 16.87
N SER A 429 -12.25 -11.28 17.73
CA SER A 429 -13.40 -12.13 17.34
C SER A 429 -14.71 -11.36 17.30
N HIS A 430 -14.74 -10.19 17.95
CA HIS A 430 -15.86 -9.25 17.96
C HIS A 430 -15.66 -8.09 16.99
N THR A 431 -14.56 -8.05 16.24
CA THR A 431 -14.44 -7.17 15.08
C THR A 431 -15.23 -7.73 13.89
N SER A 432 -16.52 -7.95 14.09
CA SER A 432 -17.53 -7.40 13.18
C SER A 432 -17.60 -5.87 13.32
N ASP A 433 -16.48 -5.24 13.68
CA ASP A 433 -16.36 -3.81 13.83
C ASP A 433 -16.37 -3.25 12.39
N PRO A 434 -17.22 -2.25 12.10
CA PRO A 434 -17.36 -1.62 10.78
C PRO A 434 -16.10 -0.86 10.32
N VAL A 435 -14.94 -1.14 10.91
CA VAL A 435 -13.68 -0.40 10.76
C VAL A 435 -12.95 -0.80 9.47
N PHE A 436 -13.07 -2.06 9.04
CA PHE A 436 -12.38 -2.53 7.84
C PHE A 436 -13.13 -2.29 6.55
N THR A 437 -14.46 -2.18 6.59
CA THR A 437 -15.30 -1.91 5.43
C THR A 437 -16.49 -1.05 5.82
N THR A 438 -16.81 -0.04 5.02
CA THR A 438 -17.96 0.85 5.24
C THR A 438 -18.65 1.20 3.93
N GLY A 439 -19.96 1.38 3.95
CA GLY A 439 -20.75 1.76 2.77
C GLY A 439 -21.63 0.66 2.20
N PRO A 440 -22.51 1.03 1.25
CA PRO A 440 -23.65 0.22 0.83
C PRO A 440 -23.29 -1.08 0.11
N TYR A 441 -22.11 -1.16 -0.53
CA TYR A 441 -21.66 -2.35 -1.25
C TYR A 441 -21.46 -3.54 -0.29
N TRP A 442 -20.92 -3.28 0.90
CA TRP A 442 -20.56 -4.33 1.87
C TRP A 442 -21.73 -4.82 2.70
N SER A 443 -22.80 -4.03 2.81
CA SER A 443 -24.01 -4.42 3.54
C SER A 443 -24.90 -5.39 2.75
N TYR A 444 -24.62 -5.59 1.47
CA TYR A 444 -25.37 -6.52 0.64
C TYR A 444 -24.74 -7.92 0.74
N SER A 445 -25.27 -8.75 1.63
CA SER A 445 -25.00 -10.19 1.56
C SER A 445 -25.76 -10.75 0.36
N PRO A 446 -25.09 -11.28 -0.68
CA PRO A 446 -25.79 -12.11 -1.65
C PRO A 446 -26.45 -13.25 -0.86
N ASP A 447 -27.77 -13.38 -1.00
CA ASP A 447 -28.55 -14.37 -0.27
C ASP A 447 -28.13 -15.77 -0.78
N HIS A 448 -27.13 -16.37 -0.15
CA HIS A 448 -26.54 -17.66 -0.56
C HIS A 448 -27.54 -18.83 -0.51
N THR A 449 -28.77 -18.59 -0.04
CA THR A 449 -29.85 -19.58 0.04
C THR A 449 -30.64 -19.75 -1.28
N ARG A 450 -30.31 -18.98 -2.34
CA ARG A 450 -31.04 -19.01 -3.62
C ARG A 450 -30.21 -19.42 -4.85
N CYS A 451 -29.01 -19.94 -4.68
CA CYS A 451 -28.22 -20.52 -5.78
C CYS A 451 -28.34 -22.04 -5.82
#